data_AF-A0A4Q5Y7M8-F1
#
_entry.id   AF-A0A4Q5Y7M8-F1
#
_cell.length_a   1.000
_cell.length_b   1.000
_cell.length_c   1.000
_cell.angle_alpha   90.00
_cell.angle_beta   90.00
_cell.angle_gamma   90.00
#
_symmetry.space_group_name_H-M   'P 1'
#
loop_
_entity.id
_entity.type
_entity.pdbx_description
1 polymer ?
#
loop_
_entity_poly.entity_id
_entity_poly.type
_entity_poly.pdbx_seq_one_letter_code
_entity_poly.pdbx_strand_id
1 'polypeptide(L)'
;MEDVFDPKKNKAFRTGKVQRWILKDGDRLIGRIAAFTNTKYRNKGDDIPVGGMGFFECIDDQQAADLLLDNARHWLLSQGMEAMDGPINFGERDRWWGLLVEGFYEPLYCMNYNLPYYKNLLEDYGFKPFYHQICLSMFPKEPYNPKMWQRHAAMAENPDLHSERLRKNDLQKYAADFATVYNAAWAGHGGLKQLSKEQVLIMFKKMKPVMDENILWFIYEKNKPVGIFVNLPDLNQWFKHLHGKFGLLQKLKFLWLKTFRKNKRFTGLVFGISPEWHGKGLDAYLIGEAGKVIQSDAVPYTEYEMQWIGDFNPKMIN
;
A
#
# COMPACT_ATOMS: atom_id res chain seq x y z
N MET A 1 -12.80 4.19 -9.15
CA MET A 1 -13.39 5.28 -8.36
C MET A 1 -14.89 5.10 -8.21
N GLU A 2 -15.63 4.81 -9.30
CA GLU A 2 -17.10 4.59 -9.24
C GLU A 2 -17.52 3.54 -8.22
N ASP A 3 -16.81 2.42 -8.14
CA ASP A 3 -17.11 1.34 -7.19
C ASP A 3 -17.05 1.78 -5.71
N VAL A 4 -16.29 2.84 -5.37
CA VAL A 4 -16.17 3.34 -3.98
C VAL A 4 -17.50 3.92 -3.51
N PHE A 5 -18.26 4.57 -4.39
CA PHE A 5 -19.52 5.21 -4.07
C PHE A 5 -20.74 4.40 -4.50
N ASP A 6 -20.56 3.13 -4.87
CA ASP A 6 -21.63 2.19 -5.22
C ASP A 6 -21.99 1.33 -3.99
N PRO A 7 -23.19 1.50 -3.38
CA PRO A 7 -23.62 0.73 -2.22
C PRO A 7 -23.71 -0.78 -2.45
N LYS A 8 -23.86 -1.21 -3.72
CA LYS A 8 -23.91 -2.65 -4.07
C LYS A 8 -22.52 -3.28 -4.10
N LYS A 9 -21.47 -2.48 -4.29
CA LYS A 9 -20.08 -2.95 -4.44
C LYS A 9 -19.23 -2.67 -3.21
N ASN A 10 -19.37 -1.50 -2.58
CA ASN A 10 -18.59 -1.13 -1.41
C ASN A 10 -19.28 -1.52 -0.11
N LYS A 11 -18.70 -2.48 0.62
CA LYS A 11 -19.24 -2.98 1.90
C LYS A 11 -19.24 -1.92 3.00
N ALA A 12 -18.47 -0.83 2.86
CA ALA A 12 -18.45 0.28 3.82
C ALA A 12 -19.84 0.92 4.01
N PHE A 13 -20.70 0.91 2.99
CA PHE A 13 -22.08 1.40 3.09
C PHE A 13 -22.96 0.62 4.10
N ARG A 14 -22.54 -0.57 4.56
CA ARG A 14 -23.27 -1.32 5.59
C ARG A 14 -23.27 -0.62 6.94
N THR A 15 -22.23 0.14 7.24
CA THR A 15 -22.00 0.78 8.55
C THR A 15 -21.59 2.24 8.43
N GLY A 16 -21.50 2.77 7.21
CA GLY A 16 -21.02 4.10 6.94
C GLY A 16 -21.89 4.90 5.99
N LYS A 17 -21.80 6.22 6.11
CA LYS A 17 -22.48 7.20 5.28
C LYS A 17 -21.43 8.03 4.56
N VAL A 18 -21.78 8.56 3.40
CA VAL A 18 -20.89 9.42 2.61
C VAL A 18 -21.70 10.53 1.97
N GLN A 19 -21.14 11.73 1.98
CA GLN A 19 -21.65 12.89 1.27
C GLN A 19 -20.54 13.48 0.41
N ARG A 20 -20.90 13.96 -0.77
CA ARG A 20 -19.97 14.48 -1.77
C ARG A 20 -20.39 15.86 -2.21
N TRP A 21 -19.41 16.72 -2.44
CA TRP A 21 -19.60 18.05 -2.97
C TRP A 21 -18.61 18.34 -4.09
N ILE A 22 -19.05 19.19 -5.00
CA ILE A 22 -18.21 19.84 -6.00
C ILE A 22 -18.32 21.33 -5.76
N LEU A 23 -17.22 22.05 -5.91
CA LEU A 23 -17.20 23.49 -5.86
C LEU A 23 -17.07 24.05 -7.27
N LYS A 24 -17.90 25.06 -7.55
CA LYS A 24 -17.91 25.77 -8.83
C LYS A 24 -17.68 27.26 -8.63
N ASP A 25 -16.95 27.84 -9.55
CA ASP A 25 -16.92 29.28 -9.82
C ASP A 25 -17.61 29.51 -11.17
N GLY A 26 -18.86 29.97 -11.15
CA GLY A 26 -19.76 29.92 -12.30
C GLY A 26 -19.93 28.47 -12.82
N ASP A 27 -19.55 28.24 -14.07
CA ASP A 27 -19.57 26.91 -14.69
C ASP A 27 -18.27 26.10 -14.50
N ARG A 28 -17.20 26.73 -14.00
CA ARG A 28 -15.90 26.10 -13.85
C ARG A 28 -15.86 25.26 -12.57
N LEU A 29 -15.48 23.99 -12.68
CA LEU A 29 -15.16 23.15 -11.53
C LEU A 29 -13.81 23.60 -10.93
N ILE A 30 -13.82 24.01 -9.66
CA ILE A 30 -12.61 24.49 -8.95
C ILE A 30 -12.24 23.64 -7.75
N GLY A 31 -13.09 22.70 -7.34
CA GLY A 31 -12.72 21.70 -6.35
C GLY A 31 -13.80 20.65 -6.08
N ARG A 32 -13.47 19.69 -5.23
CA ARG A 32 -14.37 18.62 -4.77
C ARG A 32 -13.90 18.09 -3.43
N ILE A 33 -14.82 17.51 -2.68
CA ILE A 33 -14.54 16.80 -1.42
C ILE A 33 -15.61 15.74 -1.18
N ALA A 34 -15.23 14.67 -0.50
CA ALA A 34 -16.15 13.73 0.11
C ALA A 34 -15.89 13.67 1.61
N ALA A 35 -16.96 13.65 2.39
CA ALA A 35 -16.92 13.36 3.82
C ALA A 35 -17.67 12.06 4.09
N PHE A 36 -17.20 11.29 5.06
CA PHE A 36 -17.81 10.02 5.40
C PHE A 36 -17.72 9.70 6.89
N THR A 37 -18.68 8.93 7.37
CA THR A 37 -18.70 8.36 8.71
C THR A 37 -18.77 6.85 8.59
N ASN A 38 -18.27 6.14 9.60
CA ASN A 38 -18.43 4.70 9.70
C ASN A 38 -18.41 4.31 11.18
N THR A 39 -19.43 3.59 11.64
CA THR A 39 -19.54 3.21 13.05
C THR A 39 -18.42 2.29 13.54
N LYS A 40 -17.63 1.74 12.61
CA LYS A 40 -16.45 0.90 12.89
C LYS A 40 -15.13 1.63 12.73
N TYR A 41 -15.13 2.87 12.26
CA TYR A 41 -13.91 3.65 12.09
C TYR A 41 -13.46 4.21 13.45
N ARG A 42 -12.29 3.78 13.88
CA ARG A 42 -11.63 4.23 15.11
C ARG A 42 -10.15 3.87 15.04
N ASN A 43 -9.27 4.84 15.22
CA ASN A 43 -7.84 4.61 15.41
C ASN A 43 -7.55 4.24 16.86
N LYS A 44 -6.37 3.65 17.09
CA LYS A 44 -5.90 3.37 18.45
C LYS A 44 -5.60 4.71 19.14
N GLY A 45 -6.29 4.98 20.24
CA GLY A 45 -6.12 6.21 21.02
C GLY A 45 -7.28 7.18 20.92
N ASP A 46 -8.21 6.99 19.96
CA ASP A 46 -9.38 7.86 19.83
C ASP A 46 -10.29 7.71 21.05
N ASP A 47 -10.59 8.82 21.71
CA ASP A 47 -11.53 8.97 22.81
C ASP A 47 -12.87 9.58 22.35
N ILE A 48 -12.90 10.20 21.17
CA ILE A 48 -14.06 10.85 20.56
C ILE A 48 -14.45 10.20 19.21
N PRO A 49 -15.69 10.40 18.72
CA PRO A 49 -16.11 9.93 17.40
C PRO A 49 -15.40 10.71 16.28
N VAL A 50 -14.74 9.98 15.38
CA VAL A 50 -13.96 10.56 14.27
C VAL A 50 -14.63 10.29 12.93
N GLY A 51 -14.80 11.34 12.14
CA GLY A 51 -15.21 11.28 10.74
C GLY A 51 -14.02 11.32 9.79
N GLY A 52 -14.24 10.94 8.53
CA GLY A 52 -13.23 11.01 7.49
C GLY A 52 -13.56 12.02 6.41
N MET A 53 -12.54 12.62 5.81
CA MET A 53 -12.62 13.33 4.54
C MET A 53 -11.63 12.78 3.53
N GLY A 54 -11.96 12.89 2.25
CA GLY A 54 -11.18 12.33 1.16
C GLY A 54 -11.61 12.85 -0.19
N PHE A 55 -10.96 12.36 -1.24
CA PHE A 55 -11.24 12.79 -2.62
C PHE A 55 -11.17 14.32 -2.80
N PHE A 56 -10.39 14.98 -1.95
CA PHE A 56 -10.18 16.40 -1.96
C PHE A 56 -9.35 16.78 -3.19
N GLU A 57 -9.89 17.65 -4.01
CA GLU A 57 -9.14 18.39 -5.03
C GLU A 57 -9.55 19.84 -4.92
N CYS A 58 -8.59 20.75 -5.04
CA CYS A 58 -8.85 22.16 -5.06
C CYS A 58 -7.80 22.84 -5.93
N ILE A 59 -8.19 23.90 -6.62
CA ILE A 59 -7.21 24.86 -7.11
C ILE A 59 -6.41 25.44 -5.92
N ASP A 60 -5.24 26.01 -6.20
CA ASP A 60 -4.39 26.65 -5.20
C ASP A 60 -5.02 27.97 -4.73
N ASP A 61 -6.09 27.86 -3.94
CA ASP A 61 -6.88 28.96 -3.40
C ASP A 61 -7.44 28.55 -2.03
N GLN A 62 -7.04 29.28 -0.98
CA GLN A 62 -7.42 28.96 0.40
C GLN A 62 -8.92 29.12 0.64
N GLN A 63 -9.58 30.12 0.04
CA GLN A 63 -11.01 30.35 0.28
C GLN A 63 -11.86 29.22 -0.32
N ALA A 64 -11.46 28.73 -1.50
CA ALA A 64 -12.07 27.57 -2.13
C ALA A 64 -11.87 26.29 -1.29
N ALA A 65 -10.67 26.10 -0.73
CA ALA A 65 -10.38 24.99 0.17
C ALA A 65 -11.22 25.07 1.46
N ASP A 66 -11.21 26.23 2.13
CA ASP A 66 -11.97 26.49 3.36
C ASP A 66 -13.46 26.20 3.16
N LEU A 67 -14.05 26.65 2.06
CA LEU A 67 -15.46 26.40 1.76
C LEU A 67 -15.77 24.91 1.62
N LEU A 68 -14.91 24.15 0.93
CA LEU A 68 -15.08 22.69 0.82
C LEU A 68 -14.92 22.00 2.18
N LEU A 69 -13.90 22.38 2.95
CA LEU A 69 -13.57 21.78 4.24
C LEU A 69 -14.63 22.11 5.29
N ASP A 70 -15.16 23.33 5.31
CA ASP A 70 -16.29 23.72 6.17
C ASP A 70 -17.55 22.94 5.85
N ASN A 71 -17.86 22.72 4.56
CA ASN A 71 -19.00 21.88 4.18
C ASN A 71 -18.85 20.43 4.69
N ALA A 72 -17.65 19.86 4.56
CA ALA A 72 -17.35 18.55 5.12
C ALA A 72 -17.47 18.54 6.66
N ARG A 73 -16.88 19.53 7.35
CA ARG A 73 -16.93 19.68 8.81
C ARG A 73 -18.37 19.79 9.32
N HIS A 74 -19.20 20.68 8.74
CA HIS A 74 -20.60 20.85 9.15
C HIS A 74 -21.41 19.57 8.95
N TRP A 75 -21.20 18.86 7.84
CA TRP A 75 -21.86 17.58 7.63
C TRP A 75 -21.42 16.53 8.67
N LEU A 76 -20.12 16.42 8.96
CA LEU A 76 -19.60 15.49 9.97
C LEU A 76 -20.15 15.79 11.37
N LEU A 77 -20.20 17.06 11.76
CA LEU A 77 -20.86 17.50 13.00
C LEU A 77 -22.34 17.09 13.03
N SER A 78 -23.06 17.26 11.92
CA SER A 78 -24.47 16.81 11.82
C SER A 78 -24.64 15.29 11.94
N GLN A 79 -23.56 14.51 11.70
CA GLN A 79 -23.53 13.06 11.86
C GLN A 79 -23.00 12.64 13.24
N GLY A 80 -22.75 13.58 14.16
CA GLY A 80 -22.26 13.33 15.52
C GLY A 80 -20.77 13.02 15.61
N MET A 81 -19.97 13.44 14.62
CA MET A 81 -18.51 13.34 14.69
C MET A 81 -17.93 14.60 15.34
N GLU A 82 -16.87 14.43 16.13
CA GLU A 82 -16.19 15.50 16.87
C GLU A 82 -14.80 15.81 16.31
N ALA A 83 -14.24 14.90 15.50
CA ALA A 83 -12.99 15.10 14.78
C ALA A 83 -13.09 14.69 13.31
N MET A 84 -12.15 15.16 12.48
CA MET A 84 -12.08 14.89 11.05
C MET A 84 -10.66 14.47 10.64
N ASP A 85 -10.51 13.21 10.24
CA ASP A 85 -9.27 12.68 9.68
C ASP A 85 -9.28 12.81 8.16
N GLY A 86 -8.14 13.16 7.58
CA GLY A 86 -8.03 13.28 6.14
C GLY A 86 -6.64 13.70 5.64
N PRO A 87 -6.36 13.49 4.35
CA PRO A 87 -7.22 12.84 3.37
C PRO A 87 -7.15 11.30 3.48
N ILE A 88 -8.30 10.66 3.58
CA ILE A 88 -8.45 9.19 3.67
C ILE A 88 -9.53 8.70 2.68
N ASN A 89 -9.86 7.40 2.65
CA ASN A 89 -10.89 6.87 1.75
C ASN A 89 -12.08 6.26 2.47
N PHE A 90 -13.22 6.26 1.78
CA PHE A 90 -14.43 5.57 2.24
C PHE A 90 -14.30 4.04 2.06
N GLY A 91 -13.70 3.39 3.05
CA GLY A 91 -13.49 1.94 3.04
C GLY A 91 -12.28 1.53 3.86
N GLU A 92 -11.67 0.43 3.43
CA GLU A 92 -10.45 -0.10 4.05
C GLU A 92 -9.24 0.78 3.72
N ARG A 93 -8.26 0.82 4.62
CA ARG A 93 -6.96 1.46 4.41
C ARG A 93 -6.08 0.59 3.49
N ASP A 94 -6.42 0.53 2.20
CA ASP A 94 -5.75 -0.32 1.21
C ASP A 94 -5.22 0.41 -0.03
N ARG A 95 -5.53 1.69 -0.21
CA ARG A 95 -5.09 2.55 -1.32
C ARG A 95 -5.36 4.02 -1.05
N TRP A 96 -4.63 4.91 -1.72
CA TRP A 96 -4.86 6.35 -1.80
C TRP A 96 -5.12 6.99 -0.42
N TRP A 97 -4.28 6.66 0.56
CA TRP A 97 -4.43 7.10 1.96
C TRP A 97 -3.34 8.10 2.32
N GLY A 98 -3.72 9.20 2.99
CA GLY A 98 -2.82 10.26 3.40
C GLY A 98 -2.51 11.27 2.29
N LEU A 99 -1.81 12.34 2.68
CA LEU A 99 -1.39 13.43 1.81
C LEU A 99 0.09 13.26 1.43
N LEU A 100 0.42 13.40 0.15
CA LEU A 100 1.81 13.49 -0.27
C LEU A 100 2.40 14.85 0.14
N VAL A 101 3.38 14.84 1.05
CA VAL A 101 4.04 16.05 1.56
C VAL A 101 5.50 16.18 1.12
N GLU A 102 6.13 15.07 0.72
CA GLU A 102 7.53 15.02 0.29
C GLU A 102 7.74 14.03 -0.87
N GLY A 103 8.88 14.12 -1.55
CA GLY A 103 9.27 13.24 -2.66
C GLY A 103 8.75 13.70 -4.02
N PHE A 104 7.45 13.98 -4.18
CA PHE A 104 6.83 14.45 -5.44
C PHE A 104 7.33 13.76 -6.74
N TYR A 105 7.68 12.47 -6.65
CA TYR A 105 8.08 11.63 -7.78
C TYR A 105 6.87 10.91 -8.38
N GLU A 106 7.07 10.16 -9.49
CA GLU A 106 6.01 9.35 -10.09
C GLU A 106 5.42 8.37 -9.06
N PRO A 107 4.12 8.43 -8.72
CA PRO A 107 3.54 7.61 -7.66
C PRO A 107 3.47 6.13 -8.08
N LEU A 108 3.58 5.23 -7.11
CA LEU A 108 3.26 3.82 -7.32
C LEU A 108 1.76 3.62 -7.56
N TYR A 109 1.41 2.48 -8.15
CA TYR A 109 0.01 2.09 -8.27
C TYR A 109 -0.69 2.12 -6.91
N CYS A 110 -1.90 2.70 -6.87
CA CYS A 110 -2.70 2.92 -5.66
C CYS A 110 -2.12 3.90 -4.62
N MET A 111 -1.04 4.64 -4.92
CA MET A 111 -0.57 5.76 -4.09
C MET A 111 -1.17 7.09 -4.54
N ASN A 112 -1.30 8.04 -3.62
CA ASN A 112 -1.73 9.39 -3.93
C ASN A 112 -0.59 10.18 -4.61
N TYR A 113 -1.00 11.14 -5.43
CA TYR A 113 -0.12 12.23 -5.85
C TYR A 113 -0.87 13.53 -5.63
N ASN A 114 -0.31 14.40 -4.80
CA ASN A 114 -0.86 15.71 -4.50
C ASN A 114 0.15 16.77 -4.95
N LEU A 115 -0.36 17.90 -5.42
CA LEU A 115 0.51 19.04 -5.73
C LEU A 115 1.04 19.65 -4.41
N PRO A 116 2.26 20.22 -4.39
CA PRO A 116 2.87 20.70 -3.15
C PRO A 116 1.99 21.65 -2.32
N TYR A 117 1.19 22.49 -2.98
CA TYR A 117 0.31 23.46 -2.30
C TYR A 117 -0.81 22.80 -1.47
N TYR A 118 -1.16 21.53 -1.71
CA TYR A 118 -2.22 20.84 -0.93
C TYR A 118 -1.88 20.76 0.55
N LYS A 119 -0.58 20.70 0.89
CA LYS A 119 -0.11 20.73 2.28
C LYS A 119 -0.58 22.01 2.97
N ASN A 120 -0.31 23.15 2.35
CA ASN A 120 -0.67 24.46 2.89
C ASN A 120 -2.20 24.60 3.01
N LEU A 121 -2.96 24.20 1.96
CA LEU A 121 -4.42 24.26 2.00
C LEU A 121 -5.04 23.55 3.22
N LEU A 122 -4.49 22.40 3.60
CA LEU A 122 -4.99 21.61 4.74
C LEU A 122 -4.44 22.12 6.07
N GLU A 123 -3.15 22.44 6.16
CA GLU A 123 -2.53 22.95 7.39
C GLU A 123 -3.08 24.33 7.78
N ASP A 124 -3.26 25.24 6.82
CA ASP A 124 -3.80 26.59 7.04
C ASP A 124 -5.27 26.55 7.49
N TYR A 125 -6.04 25.55 7.04
CA TYR A 125 -7.40 25.29 7.56
C TYR A 125 -7.39 24.76 9.02
N GLY A 126 -6.30 24.10 9.42
CA GLY A 126 -6.11 23.60 10.79
C GLY A 126 -5.87 22.09 10.92
N PHE A 127 -5.67 21.36 9.82
CA PHE A 127 -5.21 19.97 9.92
C PHE A 127 -3.80 19.91 10.51
N LYS A 128 -3.53 18.83 11.26
CA LYS A 128 -2.21 18.56 11.82
C LYS A 128 -1.75 17.16 11.41
N PRO A 129 -0.44 16.94 11.23
CA PRO A 129 0.08 15.60 10.98
C PRO A 129 -0.32 14.65 12.11
N PHE A 130 -1.04 13.57 11.78
CA PHE A 130 -1.36 12.52 12.73
C PHE A 130 -0.17 11.56 12.92
N TYR A 131 0.42 11.13 11.81
CA TYR A 131 1.71 10.43 11.72
C TYR A 131 2.21 10.47 10.27
N HIS A 132 3.51 10.29 10.05
CA HIS A 132 4.09 10.19 8.71
C HIS A 132 4.18 8.73 8.25
N GLN A 133 3.87 8.51 6.98
CA GLN A 133 4.11 7.24 6.29
C GLN A 133 5.29 7.42 5.34
N ILE A 134 6.39 6.79 5.67
CA ILE A 134 7.63 6.85 4.91
C ILE A 134 7.62 5.75 3.85
N CYS A 135 7.87 6.14 2.60
CA CYS A 135 8.08 5.22 1.49
C CYS A 135 9.53 5.32 1.05
N LEU A 136 10.28 4.23 1.15
CA LEU A 136 11.72 4.21 0.91
C LEU A 136 12.01 3.62 -0.48
N SER A 137 12.62 4.42 -1.34
CA SER A 137 13.10 4.00 -2.65
C SER A 137 14.54 3.48 -2.58
N MET A 138 14.84 2.44 -3.35
CA MET A 138 16.14 1.82 -3.47
C MET A 138 16.43 1.41 -4.91
N PHE A 139 17.72 1.28 -5.24
CA PHE A 139 18.19 0.76 -6.53
C PHE A 139 18.63 -0.70 -6.35
N PRO A 140 17.74 -1.68 -6.58
CA PRO A 140 18.00 -3.09 -6.26
C PRO A 140 19.13 -3.74 -7.07
N LYS A 141 19.66 -3.06 -8.10
CA LYS A 141 20.83 -3.49 -8.87
C LYS A 141 22.16 -3.09 -8.22
N GLU A 142 22.16 -2.12 -7.32
CA GLU A 142 23.36 -1.70 -6.62
C GLU A 142 23.88 -2.82 -5.71
N PRO A 143 25.20 -2.96 -5.56
CA PRO A 143 25.78 -4.02 -4.75
C PRO A 143 25.40 -3.84 -3.28
N TYR A 144 25.00 -4.95 -2.65
CA TYR A 144 24.70 -4.94 -1.22
C TYR A 144 25.96 -4.81 -0.38
N ASN A 145 25.80 -4.27 0.84
CA ASN A 145 26.87 -4.20 1.83
C ASN A 145 27.47 -5.60 2.08
N PRO A 146 28.80 -5.79 2.05
CA PRO A 146 29.44 -7.08 2.32
C PRO A 146 28.98 -7.76 3.62
N LYS A 147 28.64 -6.99 4.66
CA LYS A 147 28.09 -7.52 5.92
C LYS A 147 26.77 -8.27 5.73
N MET A 148 25.95 -7.85 4.75
CA MET A 148 24.72 -8.55 4.41
C MET A 148 25.04 -9.95 3.87
N TRP A 149 25.99 -10.06 2.94
CA TRP A 149 26.41 -11.36 2.39
C TRP A 149 27.06 -12.27 3.43
N GLN A 150 27.79 -11.72 4.41
CA GLN A 150 28.31 -12.51 5.54
C GLN A 150 27.19 -13.11 6.39
N ARG A 151 26.15 -12.32 6.71
CA ARG A 151 24.97 -12.82 7.46
C ARG A 151 24.17 -13.83 6.64
N HIS A 152 24.05 -13.61 5.33
CA HIS A 152 23.43 -14.55 4.39
C HIS A 152 24.19 -15.89 4.38
N ALA A 153 25.52 -15.87 4.23
CA ALA A 153 26.34 -17.07 4.15
C ALA A 153 26.20 -17.96 5.39
N ALA A 154 26.24 -17.35 6.59
CA ALA A 154 26.05 -18.07 7.85
C ALA A 154 24.70 -18.80 7.95
N MET A 155 23.64 -18.23 7.36
CA MET A 155 22.32 -18.88 7.30
C MET A 155 22.23 -19.93 6.19
N ALA A 156 22.91 -19.69 5.07
CA ALA A 156 22.92 -20.59 3.92
C ALA A 156 23.61 -21.93 4.22
N GLU A 157 24.46 -22.00 5.24
CA GLU A 157 25.08 -23.24 5.74
C GLU A 157 24.08 -24.13 6.51
N ASN A 158 22.95 -23.59 6.95
CA ASN A 158 21.96 -24.36 7.70
C ASN A 158 21.13 -25.27 6.77
N PRO A 159 21.26 -26.61 6.86
CA PRO A 159 20.55 -27.54 5.96
C PRO A 159 19.04 -27.57 6.21
N ASP A 160 18.57 -27.08 7.36
CA ASP A 160 17.16 -27.01 7.68
C ASP A 160 16.46 -25.82 6.98
N LEU A 161 17.24 -24.84 6.50
CA LEU A 161 16.74 -23.66 5.81
C LEU A 161 16.75 -23.84 4.29
N HIS A 162 15.66 -23.45 3.64
CA HIS A 162 15.65 -23.24 2.20
C HIS A 162 14.74 -22.08 1.82
N SER A 163 15.04 -21.44 0.70
CA SER A 163 14.17 -20.45 0.07
C SER A 163 13.52 -21.02 -1.18
N GLU A 164 12.34 -20.53 -1.52
CA GLU A 164 11.79 -20.73 -2.86
C GLU A 164 10.94 -19.55 -3.31
N ARG A 165 10.78 -19.45 -4.64
CA ARG A 165 9.88 -18.51 -5.29
C ARG A 165 8.46 -19.06 -5.29
N LEU A 166 7.49 -18.18 -5.07
CA LEU A 166 6.08 -18.49 -5.28
C LEU A 166 5.88 -19.00 -6.70
N ARG A 167 5.12 -20.10 -6.83
CA ARG A 167 4.64 -20.65 -8.10
C ARG A 167 3.14 -20.35 -8.25
N LYS A 168 2.76 -19.67 -9.32
CA LYS A 168 1.38 -19.27 -9.66
C LYS A 168 0.42 -20.45 -9.84
N ASN A 169 0.96 -21.64 -10.05
CA ASN A 169 0.19 -22.87 -10.16
C ASN A 169 -0.14 -23.49 -8.79
N ASP A 170 0.50 -23.02 -7.72
CA ASP A 170 0.32 -23.56 -6.36
C ASP A 170 -0.09 -22.48 -5.35
N LEU A 171 -0.99 -21.57 -5.76
CA LEU A 171 -1.44 -20.46 -4.91
C LEU A 171 -2.11 -20.93 -3.61
N GLN A 172 -2.62 -22.17 -3.55
CA GLN A 172 -3.23 -22.69 -2.33
C GLN A 172 -2.21 -22.90 -1.22
N LYS A 173 -1.03 -23.47 -1.55
CA LYS A 173 0.09 -23.63 -0.63
C LYS A 173 0.56 -22.26 -0.16
N TYR A 174 0.96 -21.39 -1.09
CA TYR A 174 1.54 -20.09 -0.73
C TYR A 174 0.56 -19.16 0.00
N ALA A 175 -0.75 -19.29 -0.23
CA ALA A 175 -1.73 -18.56 0.56
C ALA A 175 -1.77 -19.02 2.03
N ALA A 176 -1.61 -20.33 2.29
CA ALA A 176 -1.53 -20.87 3.63
C ALA A 176 -0.21 -20.46 4.32
N ASP A 177 0.90 -20.53 3.58
CA ASP A 177 2.22 -20.16 4.09
C ASP A 177 2.28 -18.66 4.42
N PHE A 178 1.74 -17.82 3.54
CA PHE A 178 1.66 -16.38 3.75
C PHE A 178 0.82 -16.05 4.98
N ALA A 179 -0.36 -16.66 5.13
CA ALA A 179 -1.21 -16.46 6.31
C ALA A 179 -0.48 -16.85 7.60
N THR A 180 0.25 -17.96 7.59
CA THR A 180 1.05 -18.43 8.73
C THR A 180 2.10 -17.40 9.15
N VAL A 181 2.97 -16.98 8.22
CA VAL A 181 4.06 -16.04 8.54
C VAL A 181 3.52 -14.65 8.85
N TYR A 182 2.54 -14.15 8.09
CA TYR A 182 1.93 -12.84 8.33
C TYR A 182 1.28 -12.77 9.73
N ASN A 183 0.48 -13.77 10.09
CA ASN A 183 -0.17 -13.78 11.40
C ASN A 183 0.86 -13.90 12.53
N ALA A 184 1.95 -14.66 12.35
CA ALA A 184 3.01 -14.77 13.34
C ALA A 184 3.80 -13.45 13.51
N ALA A 185 4.23 -12.83 12.40
CA ALA A 185 5.03 -11.62 12.42
C ALA A 185 4.25 -10.38 12.92
N TRP A 186 2.93 -10.31 12.69
CA TRP A 186 2.09 -9.19 13.10
C TRP A 186 1.23 -9.45 14.35
N ALA A 187 1.32 -10.63 14.99
CA ALA A 187 0.57 -10.95 16.22
C ALA A 187 0.77 -9.93 17.36
N GLY A 188 1.95 -9.31 17.45
CA GLY A 188 2.26 -8.28 18.47
C GLY A 188 1.81 -6.86 18.12
N HIS A 189 1.44 -6.59 16.86
CA HIS A 189 0.99 -5.26 16.42
C HIS A 189 -0.51 -5.10 16.71
N GLY A 190 -0.80 -4.76 17.97
CA GLY A 190 -2.13 -4.77 18.59
C GLY A 190 -3.27 -4.19 17.75
N GLY A 191 -4.04 -5.09 17.12
CA GLY A 191 -5.33 -4.77 16.48
C GLY A 191 -5.52 -5.30 15.06
N LEU A 192 -4.49 -5.86 14.41
CA LEU A 192 -4.66 -6.43 13.07
C LEU A 192 -5.45 -7.74 13.12
N LYS A 193 -6.55 -7.81 12.36
CA LYS A 193 -7.31 -9.05 12.17
C LYS A 193 -6.39 -10.09 11.51
N GLN A 194 -6.37 -11.29 12.09
CA GLN A 194 -5.69 -12.42 11.47
C GLN A 194 -6.23 -12.64 10.05
N LEU A 195 -5.32 -12.85 9.10
CA LEU A 195 -5.68 -13.18 7.73
C LEU A 195 -5.94 -14.69 7.63
N SER A 196 -7.12 -15.06 7.16
CA SER A 196 -7.43 -16.45 6.84
C SER A 196 -6.81 -16.85 5.51
N LYS A 197 -6.51 -18.15 5.34
CA LYS A 197 -6.02 -18.71 4.08
C LYS A 197 -6.93 -18.35 2.90
N GLU A 198 -8.24 -18.40 3.10
CA GLU A 198 -9.25 -18.12 2.06
C GLU A 198 -9.20 -16.66 1.61
N GLN A 199 -9.02 -15.74 2.56
CA GLN A 199 -8.86 -14.31 2.27
C GLN A 199 -7.59 -14.08 1.44
N VAL A 200 -6.47 -14.66 1.85
CA VAL A 200 -5.19 -14.55 1.13
C VAL A 200 -5.29 -15.19 -0.26
N LEU A 201 -5.94 -16.34 -0.39
CA LEU A 201 -6.11 -17.01 -1.68
C LEU A 201 -6.94 -16.15 -2.66
N ILE A 202 -7.98 -15.46 -2.19
CA ILE A 202 -8.74 -14.52 -3.01
C ILE A 202 -7.86 -13.35 -3.45
N MET A 203 -7.04 -12.80 -2.55
CA MET A 203 -6.08 -11.74 -2.89
C MET A 203 -5.08 -12.22 -3.94
N PHE A 204 -4.46 -13.39 -3.75
CA PHE A 204 -3.49 -13.97 -4.69
C PHE A 204 -4.12 -14.24 -6.06
N LYS A 205 -5.35 -14.76 -6.11
CA LYS A 205 -6.08 -14.95 -7.38
C LYS A 205 -6.33 -13.63 -8.12
N LYS A 206 -6.66 -12.55 -7.40
CA LYS A 206 -6.84 -11.21 -7.99
C LYS A 206 -5.52 -10.64 -8.52
N MET A 207 -4.40 -10.92 -7.84
CA MET A 207 -3.07 -10.44 -8.23
C MET A 207 -2.37 -11.32 -9.28
N LYS A 208 -2.81 -12.59 -9.45
CA LYS A 208 -2.21 -13.57 -10.38
C LYS A 208 -1.89 -13.02 -11.78
N PRO A 209 -2.73 -12.18 -12.43
CA PRO A 209 -2.42 -11.64 -13.77
C PRO A 209 -1.16 -10.77 -13.83
N VAL A 210 -0.79 -10.14 -12.71
CA VAL A 210 0.32 -9.18 -12.61
C VAL A 210 1.49 -9.67 -11.77
N MET A 211 1.33 -10.77 -11.02
CA MET A 211 2.41 -11.40 -10.27
C MET A 211 3.62 -11.70 -11.15
N ASP A 212 4.81 -11.50 -10.60
CA ASP A 212 6.08 -11.99 -11.13
C ASP A 212 6.72 -12.88 -10.06
N GLU A 213 6.94 -14.15 -10.37
CA GLU A 213 7.46 -15.15 -9.43
C GLU A 213 8.89 -14.82 -8.97
N ASN A 214 9.65 -14.03 -9.75
CA ASN A 214 11.02 -13.66 -9.42
C ASN A 214 11.15 -12.70 -8.23
N ILE A 215 10.06 -12.06 -7.82
CA ILE A 215 10.02 -11.10 -6.71
C ILE A 215 9.05 -11.53 -5.61
N LEU A 216 8.69 -12.81 -5.56
CA LEU A 216 7.78 -13.39 -4.57
C LEU A 216 8.49 -14.55 -3.88
N TRP A 217 9.01 -14.32 -2.69
CA TRP A 217 9.91 -15.27 -2.01
C TRP A 217 9.36 -15.73 -0.67
N PHE A 218 9.62 -16.99 -0.36
CA PHE A 218 9.30 -17.65 0.90
C PHE A 218 10.57 -18.32 1.43
N ILE A 219 10.73 -18.36 2.75
CA ILE A 219 11.74 -19.19 3.43
C ILE A 219 11.04 -20.17 4.34
N TYR A 220 11.60 -21.37 4.37
CA TYR A 220 11.15 -22.46 5.20
C TYR A 220 12.29 -22.96 6.09
N GLU A 221 11.94 -23.33 7.33
CA GLU A 221 12.75 -24.11 8.23
C GLU A 221 12.06 -25.47 8.41
N LYS A 222 12.71 -26.57 8.01
CA LYS A 222 12.11 -27.93 8.08
C LYS A 222 10.70 -28.01 7.46
N ASN A 223 10.48 -27.34 6.34
CA ASN A 223 9.20 -27.18 5.64
C ASN A 223 8.13 -26.33 6.35
N LYS A 224 8.43 -25.72 7.49
CA LYS A 224 7.59 -24.70 8.11
C LYS A 224 7.93 -23.33 7.52
N PRO A 225 6.96 -22.55 6.99
CA PRO A 225 7.23 -21.21 6.48
C PRO A 225 7.59 -20.27 7.64
N VAL A 226 8.71 -19.57 7.51
CA VAL A 226 9.29 -18.68 8.55
C VAL A 226 9.61 -17.28 8.02
N GLY A 227 9.60 -17.08 6.70
CA GLY A 227 9.86 -15.77 6.10
C GLY A 227 9.09 -15.57 4.79
N ILE A 228 8.67 -14.33 4.53
CA ILE A 228 8.00 -13.92 3.30
C ILE A 228 8.55 -12.58 2.81
N PHE A 229 8.78 -12.49 1.51
CA PHE A 229 9.08 -11.25 0.81
C PHE A 229 8.20 -11.16 -0.43
N VAL A 230 7.05 -10.50 -0.26
CA VAL A 230 5.99 -10.42 -1.26
C VAL A 230 5.99 -9.04 -1.88
N ASN A 231 6.27 -9.01 -3.18
CA ASN A 231 6.32 -7.81 -3.98
C ASN A 231 5.40 -7.91 -5.20
N LEU A 232 5.12 -6.78 -5.84
CA LEU A 232 4.51 -6.74 -7.16
C LEU A 232 5.26 -5.79 -8.09
N PRO A 233 5.23 -6.02 -9.42
CA PRO A 233 5.62 -5.00 -10.37
C PRO A 233 4.75 -3.75 -10.17
N ASP A 234 5.32 -2.56 -10.30
CA ASP A 234 4.54 -1.34 -10.22
C ASP A 234 3.62 -1.22 -11.43
N LEU A 235 2.32 -1.37 -11.21
CA LEU A 235 1.33 -1.40 -12.29
C LEU A 235 1.16 -0.04 -12.96
N ASN A 236 1.54 1.06 -12.31
CA ASN A 236 1.48 2.39 -12.91
C ASN A 236 2.39 2.51 -14.13
N GLN A 237 3.49 1.74 -14.20
CA GLN A 237 4.35 1.68 -15.38
C GLN A 237 3.61 1.27 -16.66
N TRP A 238 2.52 0.52 -16.53
CA TRP A 238 1.63 0.17 -17.65
C TRP A 238 0.36 1.01 -17.68
N PHE A 239 -0.30 1.21 -16.53
CA PHE A 239 -1.60 1.87 -16.46
C PHE A 239 -1.57 3.35 -16.82
N LYS A 240 -0.44 4.05 -16.67
CA LYS A 240 -0.30 5.45 -17.11
C LYS A 240 -0.61 5.65 -18.60
N HIS A 241 -0.41 4.61 -19.42
CA HIS A 241 -0.71 4.62 -20.87
C HIS A 241 -2.18 4.35 -21.20
N LEU A 242 -3.03 4.11 -20.20
CA LEU A 242 -4.45 3.77 -20.38
C LEU A 242 -5.39 4.97 -20.16
N HIS A 243 -4.85 6.12 -19.74
CA HIS A 243 -5.59 7.38 -19.57
C HIS A 243 -6.87 7.24 -18.73
N GLY A 244 -6.77 6.52 -17.61
CA GLY A 244 -7.87 6.33 -16.66
C GLY A 244 -9.01 5.42 -17.14
N LYS A 245 -8.90 4.81 -18.32
CA LYS A 245 -9.91 3.87 -18.87
C LYS A 245 -9.44 2.43 -18.71
N PHE A 246 -10.39 1.51 -18.49
CA PHE A 246 -10.08 0.08 -18.39
C PHE A 246 -11.13 -0.82 -19.05
N GLY A 247 -11.60 -0.40 -20.23
CA GLY A 247 -12.48 -1.19 -21.10
C GLY A 247 -11.75 -2.30 -21.86
N LEU A 248 -12.43 -2.98 -22.78
CA LEU A 248 -11.85 -4.10 -23.55
C LEU A 248 -10.58 -3.70 -24.30
N LEU A 249 -10.60 -2.57 -25.00
CA LEU A 249 -9.43 -2.04 -25.73
C LEU A 249 -8.26 -1.75 -24.80
N GLN A 250 -8.51 -1.17 -23.62
CA GLN A 250 -7.46 -0.89 -22.64
C GLN A 250 -6.93 -2.16 -21.98
N LYS A 251 -7.75 -3.20 -21.79
CA LYS A 251 -7.28 -4.52 -21.35
C LYS A 251 -6.36 -5.16 -22.39
N LEU A 252 -6.70 -5.08 -23.68
CA LEU A 252 -5.82 -5.56 -24.76
C LEU A 252 -4.52 -4.75 -24.82
N LYS A 253 -4.60 -3.42 -24.76
CA LYS A 253 -3.43 -2.53 -24.69
C LYS A 253 -2.56 -2.83 -23.47
N PHE A 254 -3.18 -3.08 -22.32
CA PHE A 254 -2.48 -3.48 -21.09
C PHE A 254 -1.72 -4.79 -21.27
N LEU A 255 -2.35 -5.83 -21.85
CA LEU A 255 -1.69 -7.11 -22.10
C LEU A 255 -0.52 -6.94 -23.08
N TRP A 256 -0.68 -6.13 -24.12
CA TRP A 256 0.40 -5.79 -25.04
C TRP A 256 1.55 -5.05 -24.33
N LEU A 257 1.26 -3.99 -23.57
CA LEU A 257 2.26 -3.25 -22.79
C LEU A 257 2.99 -4.17 -21.79
N LYS A 258 2.25 -4.98 -21.05
CA LYS A 258 2.82 -5.93 -20.10
C LYS A 258 3.76 -6.96 -20.74
N THR A 259 3.47 -7.34 -21.98
CA THR A 259 4.26 -8.36 -22.71
C THR A 259 5.51 -7.75 -23.34
N PHE A 260 5.40 -6.58 -23.96
CA PHE A 260 6.49 -6.01 -24.77
C PHE A 260 7.25 -4.86 -24.10
N ARG A 261 6.67 -4.21 -23.09
CA ARG A 261 7.30 -3.10 -22.36
C ARG A 261 7.78 -3.59 -20.99
N LYS A 262 9.10 -3.61 -20.83
CA LYS A 262 9.76 -3.92 -19.56
C LYS A 262 9.28 -2.98 -18.44
N ASN A 263 8.91 -3.56 -17.31
CA ASN A 263 8.63 -2.82 -16.09
C ASN A 263 9.93 -2.74 -15.27
N LYS A 264 10.40 -1.52 -15.01
CA LYS A 264 11.66 -1.28 -14.29
C LYS A 264 11.49 -1.17 -12.78
N ARG A 265 10.26 -1.04 -12.29
CA ARG A 265 9.97 -0.76 -10.89
C ARG A 265 9.11 -1.84 -10.28
N PHE A 266 9.45 -2.29 -9.07
CA PHE A 266 8.60 -3.14 -8.26
C PHE A 266 8.45 -2.55 -6.85
N THR A 267 7.44 -3.01 -6.13
CA THR A 267 7.13 -2.48 -4.80
C THR A 267 6.91 -3.59 -3.79
N GLY A 268 7.41 -3.36 -2.58
CA GLY A 268 7.27 -4.24 -1.43
C GLY A 268 5.92 -4.07 -0.79
N LEU A 269 5.11 -5.12 -0.83
CA LEU A 269 3.82 -5.15 -0.14
C LEU A 269 3.98 -5.67 1.29
N VAL A 270 4.74 -6.74 1.46
CA VAL A 270 4.95 -7.38 2.76
C VAL A 270 6.36 -7.98 2.83
N PHE A 271 7.10 -7.59 3.86
CA PHE A 271 8.33 -8.23 4.30
C PHE A 271 8.12 -8.73 5.73
N GLY A 272 8.07 -10.04 5.93
CA GLY A 272 7.70 -10.64 7.21
C GLY A 272 8.64 -11.77 7.58
N ILE A 273 9.17 -11.71 8.80
CA ILE A 273 9.98 -12.78 9.41
C ILE A 273 9.27 -13.22 10.69
N SER A 274 9.17 -14.53 10.88
CA SER A 274 8.57 -15.10 12.09
C SER A 274 9.36 -14.65 13.34
N PRO A 275 8.69 -14.32 14.47
CA PRO A 275 9.34 -13.76 15.65
C PRO A 275 10.52 -14.57 16.18
N GLU A 276 10.47 -15.91 16.06
CA GLU A 276 11.55 -16.81 16.47
C GLU A 276 12.89 -16.57 15.74
N TRP A 277 12.85 -15.88 14.59
CA TRP A 277 14.00 -15.61 13.72
C TRP A 277 14.46 -14.14 13.75
N HIS A 278 13.83 -13.28 14.55
CA HIS A 278 14.23 -11.88 14.69
C HIS A 278 15.65 -11.75 15.25
N GLY A 279 16.47 -10.93 14.59
CA GLY A 279 17.87 -10.70 14.99
C GLY A 279 18.83 -11.87 14.68
N LYS A 280 18.36 -12.96 14.07
CA LYS A 280 19.19 -14.16 13.80
C LYS A 280 19.79 -14.24 12.40
N GLY A 281 19.46 -13.33 11.49
CA GLY A 281 20.01 -13.28 10.13
C GLY A 281 19.12 -13.83 9.01
N LEU A 282 17.91 -14.32 9.33
CA LEU A 282 16.98 -14.85 8.33
C LEU A 282 16.52 -13.77 7.32
N ASP A 283 16.45 -12.52 7.75
CA ASP A 283 16.27 -11.33 6.93
C ASP A 283 17.34 -11.20 5.84
N ALA A 284 18.62 -11.33 6.22
CA ALA A 284 19.74 -11.28 5.28
C ALA A 284 19.74 -12.49 4.34
N TYR A 285 19.37 -13.67 4.83
CA TYR A 285 19.19 -14.85 3.99
C TYR A 285 18.14 -14.61 2.90
N LEU A 286 16.96 -14.08 3.27
CA LEU A 286 15.88 -13.75 2.35
C LEU A 286 16.30 -12.74 1.28
N ILE A 287 16.90 -11.64 1.73
CA ILE A 287 17.34 -10.55 0.85
C ILE A 287 18.44 -11.04 -0.09
N GLY A 288 19.38 -11.86 0.40
CA GLY A 288 20.44 -12.41 -0.44
C GLY A 288 19.92 -13.40 -1.48
N GLU A 289 19.02 -14.32 -1.13
CA GLU A 289 18.42 -15.26 -2.08
C GLU A 289 17.58 -14.54 -3.16
N ALA A 290 16.75 -13.59 -2.76
CA ALA A 290 16.02 -12.74 -3.70
C ALA A 290 16.99 -11.90 -4.56
N GLY A 291 18.04 -11.36 -3.94
CA GLY A 291 19.11 -10.57 -4.54
C GLY A 291 19.82 -11.29 -5.68
N LYS A 292 20.14 -12.58 -5.53
CA LYS A 292 20.76 -13.39 -6.59
C LYS A 292 19.98 -13.35 -7.91
N VAL A 293 18.65 -13.26 -7.84
CA VAL A 293 17.78 -13.12 -9.02
C VAL A 293 17.60 -11.65 -9.39
N ILE A 294 17.27 -10.80 -8.41
CA ILE A 294 16.92 -9.40 -8.64
C ILE A 294 18.10 -8.56 -9.16
N GLN A 295 19.32 -8.79 -8.67
CA GLN A 295 20.53 -8.11 -9.15
C GLN A 295 21.01 -8.64 -10.52
N SER A 296 20.61 -9.86 -10.92
CA SER A 296 20.98 -10.42 -12.22
C SER A 296 20.25 -9.75 -13.40
N ASP A 297 20.76 -9.90 -14.62
CA ASP A 297 20.09 -9.41 -15.84
C ASP A 297 18.84 -10.20 -16.24
N ALA A 298 18.50 -11.27 -15.50
CA ALA A 298 17.31 -12.08 -15.76
C ALA A 298 15.99 -11.30 -15.54
N VAL A 299 16.03 -10.22 -14.75
CA VAL A 299 14.87 -9.37 -14.48
C VAL A 299 15.16 -7.89 -14.74
N PRO A 300 14.17 -7.11 -15.23
CA PRO A 300 14.36 -5.72 -15.65
C PRO A 300 14.32 -4.69 -14.51
N TYR A 301 14.21 -5.12 -13.25
CA TYR A 301 13.95 -4.24 -12.11
C TYR A 301 15.17 -3.42 -11.70
N THR A 302 15.14 -2.12 -11.94
CA THR A 302 16.18 -1.15 -11.55
C THR A 302 15.77 -0.25 -10.40
N GLU A 303 14.48 -0.25 -10.04
CA GLU A 303 13.90 0.57 -8.98
C GLU A 303 13.03 -0.30 -8.07
N TYR A 304 13.11 -0.03 -6.77
CA TYR A 304 12.33 -0.71 -5.74
C TYR A 304 11.82 0.32 -4.73
N GLU A 305 10.58 0.18 -4.29
CA GLU A 305 10.04 1.04 -3.22
C GLU A 305 9.27 0.22 -2.18
N MET A 306 9.64 0.41 -0.91
CA MET A 306 8.92 -0.11 0.25
C MET A 306 7.86 0.90 0.69
N GLN A 307 6.63 0.44 0.91
CA GLN A 307 5.51 1.31 1.23
C GLN A 307 5.17 1.31 2.73
N TRP A 308 4.60 2.44 3.17
CA TRP A 308 3.82 2.59 4.41
C TRP A 308 4.53 2.18 5.71
N ILE A 309 5.80 2.61 5.85
CA ILE A 309 6.50 2.53 7.13
C ILE A 309 6.06 3.73 7.97
N GLY A 310 5.25 3.50 8.99
CA GLY A 310 4.87 4.55 9.94
C GLY A 310 6.07 5.06 10.73
N ASP A 311 6.19 6.37 10.91
CA ASP A 311 7.21 7.02 11.75
C ASP A 311 7.20 6.54 13.22
N PHE A 312 6.06 6.02 13.68
CA PHE A 312 5.94 5.32 14.96
C PHE A 312 6.69 3.98 15.04
N ASN A 313 7.31 3.50 13.95
CA ASN A 313 8.13 2.28 13.92
C ASN A 313 9.62 2.58 13.64
N PRO A 314 10.37 3.14 14.60
CA PRO A 314 11.75 3.57 14.39
C PRO A 314 12.71 2.42 14.08
N LYS A 315 12.35 1.16 14.40
CA LYS A 315 13.19 -0.02 14.11
C LYS A 315 13.24 -0.39 12.63
N MET A 316 12.26 0.05 11.82
CA MET A 316 12.27 -0.18 10.37
C MET A 316 12.81 1.02 9.59
N ILE A 317 12.97 2.17 10.24
CA ILE A 317 13.46 3.41 9.63
C ILE A 317 14.97 3.53 9.79
N ASN A 318 15.50 3.09 10.93
CA ASN A 318 16.94 3.09 11.25
C ASN A 318 17.59 1.75 10.87
#